data_AF-W6NCK6-F1
#
_entry.id   AF-W6NCK6-F1
#
_cell.length_a   1.000
_cell.length_b   1.000
_cell.length_c   1.000
_cell.angle_alpha   90.00
_cell.angle_beta   90.00
_cell.angle_gamma   90.00
#
_symmetry.space_group_name_H-M   'P 1'
#
loop_
_entity.id
_entity.type
_entity.pdbx_description
1 polymer ?
#
loop_
_entity_poly.entity_id
_entity_poly.type
_entity_poly.pdbx_seq_one_letter_code
_entity_poly.pdbx_strand_id
1 'polypeptide(L)'
;MSHFRGRFYIQTELCGANLHDYRAHYGPLVENEQWTVFEDTLKALERLHSEDMLHLDVKPSNIYLSLDRRSCKLGDFGLAINLKKVAADWADDGDKNYMAPELLNESPTTAADMFSLGITMLELSTDIDVESKKKVIQTGKILRSQFKGVAVGLHDEIMSLLNQSPKDRPTATELLGRIGFPERQRAVFKNLEKVTTPLDKDYFLDKDWDFESEDVIHPPSLRMKRKYDCTVFGMQPVRKRLVFDELEEDELPSPKVESTTVGPNTSVFTRILDFSESPLSPPRKKARGVELREKPSA
;
A
#
# COMPACT_ATOMS: atom_id res chain seq x y z
N MET A 1 15.24 -17.99 29.86
CA MET A 1 15.38 -17.01 28.77
C MET A 1 13.98 -16.62 28.33
N SER A 2 13.47 -15.50 28.81
CA SER A 2 12.16 -14.97 28.42
C SER A 2 12.23 -14.52 26.95
N HIS A 3 11.45 -15.16 26.10
CA HIS A 3 11.28 -14.71 24.72
C HIS A 3 10.52 -13.39 24.73
N PHE A 4 11.21 -12.27 24.46
CA PHE A 4 10.53 -11.03 24.08
C PHE A 4 9.75 -11.31 22.78
N ARG A 5 8.43 -11.46 22.88
CA ARG A 5 7.53 -11.46 21.73
C ARG A 5 7.33 -10.00 21.32
N GLY A 6 8.22 -9.49 20.48
CA GLY A 6 8.08 -8.15 19.92
C GLY A 6 6.77 -8.03 19.13
N ARG A 7 5.95 -7.04 19.47
CA ARG A 7 4.78 -6.63 18.70
C ARG A 7 5.13 -5.35 17.95
N PHE A 8 4.69 -5.24 16.70
CA PHE A 8 4.86 -4.05 15.88
C PHE A 8 3.49 -3.43 15.65
N TYR A 9 3.40 -2.11 15.84
CA TYR A 9 2.16 -1.36 15.75
C TYR A 9 2.32 -0.25 14.73
N ILE A 10 1.33 -0.12 13.84
CA ILE A 10 1.21 1.00 12.90
C ILE A 10 -0.07 1.73 13.26
N GLN A 11 0.05 3.01 13.58
CA GLN A 11 -1.09 3.89 13.79
C GLN A 11 -1.31 4.71 12.52
N THR A 12 -2.50 4.60 11.92
CA THR A 12 -2.91 5.35 10.73
C THR A 12 -4.11 6.22 11.04
N GLU A 13 -4.47 7.11 10.10
CA GLU A 13 -5.78 7.75 10.16
C GLU A 13 -6.92 6.71 10.04
N LEU A 14 -8.08 7.05 10.61
CA LEU A 14 -9.29 6.24 10.51
C LEU A 14 -10.05 6.62 9.25
N CYS A 15 -10.26 5.65 8.36
CA CYS A 15 -11.12 5.77 7.19
C CYS A 15 -12.47 5.06 7.40
N GLY A 16 -13.39 5.25 6.47
CA GLY A 16 -14.62 4.46 6.36
C GLY A 16 -14.35 3.05 5.80
N ALA A 17 -15.41 2.40 5.31
CA ALA A 17 -15.31 1.07 4.71
C ALA A 17 -14.36 1.05 3.49
N ASN A 18 -13.73 -0.10 3.25
CA ASN A 18 -13.04 -0.35 1.99
C ASN A 18 -14.04 -0.57 0.86
N LEU A 19 -13.58 -0.43 -0.39
CA LEU A 19 -14.45 -0.54 -1.56
C LEU A 19 -14.89 -1.98 -1.85
N HIS A 20 -14.17 -2.99 -1.37
CA HIS A 20 -14.61 -4.39 -1.45
C HIS A 20 -15.92 -4.58 -0.66
N ASP A 21 -15.93 -4.19 0.61
CA ASP A 21 -17.09 -4.29 1.49
C ASP A 21 -18.24 -3.39 1.01
N TYR A 22 -17.92 -2.17 0.55
CA TYR A 22 -18.91 -1.26 -0.02
C TYR A 22 -19.63 -1.87 -1.22
N ARG A 23 -18.87 -2.43 -2.18
CA ARG A 23 -19.44 -3.09 -3.36
C ARG A 23 -20.21 -4.34 -2.99
N ALA A 24 -19.69 -5.15 -2.05
CA ALA A 24 -20.38 -6.37 -1.61
C ALA A 24 -21.78 -6.05 -1.04
N HIS A 25 -21.93 -4.89 -0.38
CA HIS A 25 -23.19 -4.47 0.21
C HIS A 25 -24.14 -3.75 -0.78
N TYR A 26 -23.62 -2.88 -1.65
CA TYR A 26 -24.44 -2.03 -2.52
C TYR A 26 -24.47 -2.45 -4.00
N GLY A 27 -23.67 -3.43 -4.40
CA GLY A 27 -23.44 -3.81 -5.79
C GLY A 27 -22.39 -2.92 -6.50
N PRO A 28 -22.28 -3.04 -7.83
CA PRO A 28 -21.37 -2.22 -8.63
C PRO A 28 -21.59 -0.72 -8.42
N LEU A 29 -20.50 0.05 -8.48
CA LEU A 29 -20.50 1.49 -8.30
C LEU A 29 -21.33 2.20 -9.38
N VAL A 30 -21.99 3.30 -9.01
CA VAL A 30 -22.65 4.18 -10.00
C VAL A 30 -21.63 5.10 -10.69
N GLU A 31 -21.99 5.67 -11.84
CA GLU A 31 -21.06 6.45 -12.68
C GLU A 31 -20.24 7.51 -11.93
N ASN A 32 -20.85 8.32 -11.07
CA ASN A 32 -20.12 9.34 -10.30
C ASN A 32 -19.13 8.71 -9.29
N GLU A 33 -19.49 7.59 -8.68
CA GLU A 33 -18.63 6.85 -7.76
C GLU A 33 -17.45 6.25 -8.51
N GLN A 34 -17.68 5.66 -9.69
CA GLN A 34 -16.63 5.10 -10.55
C GLN A 34 -15.59 6.17 -10.91
N TRP A 35 -16.03 7.35 -11.35
CA TRP A 35 -15.11 8.45 -11.67
C TRP A 35 -14.38 9.00 -10.44
N THR A 36 -15.05 9.10 -9.29
CA THR A 36 -14.43 9.58 -8.04
C THR A 36 -13.33 8.62 -7.57
N VAL A 37 -13.62 7.31 -7.57
CA VAL A 37 -12.63 6.28 -7.20
C VAL A 37 -11.45 6.27 -8.17
N PHE A 38 -11.74 6.35 -9.47
CA PHE A 38 -10.71 6.33 -10.50
C PHE A 38 -9.76 7.53 -10.36
N GLU A 39 -10.31 8.73 -10.22
CA GLU A 39 -9.54 9.95 -10.03
C GLU A 39 -8.65 9.90 -8.78
N ASP A 40 -9.23 9.55 -7.63
CA ASP A 40 -8.52 9.56 -6.35
C ASP A 40 -7.41 8.50 -6.31
N THR A 41 -7.66 7.33 -6.90
CA THR A 41 -6.65 6.27 -6.98
C THR A 41 -5.54 6.63 -7.96
N LEU A 42 -5.86 7.25 -9.10
CA LEU A 42 -4.86 7.77 -10.03
C LEU A 42 -3.95 8.83 -9.37
N LYS A 43 -4.52 9.76 -8.60
CA LYS A 43 -3.74 10.77 -7.86
C LYS A 43 -2.80 10.13 -6.83
N ALA A 44 -3.27 9.10 -6.12
CA ALA A 44 -2.43 8.36 -5.19
C ALA A 44 -1.26 7.65 -5.89
N LEU A 45 -1.53 6.98 -7.02
CA LEU A 45 -0.52 6.29 -7.81
C LEU A 45 0.46 7.26 -8.48
N GLU A 46 -0.01 8.38 -9.04
CA GLU A 46 0.86 9.43 -9.56
C GLU A 46 1.86 9.89 -8.49
N ARG A 47 1.38 10.14 -7.27
CA ARG A 47 2.25 10.55 -6.17
C ARG A 47 3.30 9.48 -5.86
N LEU A 48 2.89 8.22 -5.69
CA LEU A 48 3.82 7.12 -5.41
C LEU A 48 4.86 6.95 -6.51
N HIS A 49 4.39 6.91 -7.77
CA HIS A 49 5.24 6.69 -8.94
C HIS A 49 6.23 7.84 -9.13
N SER A 50 5.86 9.08 -8.79
CA SER A 50 6.77 10.24 -8.81
C SER A 50 7.92 10.14 -7.80
N GLU A 51 7.79 9.31 -6.77
CA GLU A 51 8.80 9.04 -5.74
C GLU A 51 9.53 7.70 -5.96
N ASP A 52 9.39 7.10 -7.15
CA ASP A 52 9.92 5.78 -7.49
C ASP A 52 9.40 4.66 -6.56
N MET A 53 8.20 4.82 -6.02
CA MET A 53 7.53 3.83 -5.17
C MET A 53 6.46 3.07 -5.95
N LEU A 54 6.40 1.75 -5.74
CA LEU A 54 5.32 0.88 -6.24
C LEU A 54 4.48 0.37 -5.08
N HIS A 55 3.17 0.21 -5.30
CA HIS A 55 2.27 -0.33 -4.28
C HIS A 55 2.18 -1.85 -4.31
N LEU A 56 2.08 -2.46 -5.50
CA LEU A 56 2.02 -3.90 -5.78
C LEU A 56 0.80 -4.67 -5.22
N ASP A 57 -0.18 -3.97 -4.64
CA ASP A 57 -1.40 -4.58 -4.08
C ASP A 57 -2.61 -3.65 -4.20
N VAL A 58 -2.73 -2.96 -5.35
CA VAL A 58 -3.88 -2.11 -5.65
C VAL A 58 -5.09 -3.00 -5.91
N LYS A 59 -6.08 -2.95 -5.01
CA LYS A 59 -7.32 -3.72 -5.07
C LYS A 59 -8.44 -3.07 -4.25
N PRO A 60 -9.71 -3.45 -4.45
CA PRO A 60 -10.84 -2.85 -3.73
C PRO A 60 -10.72 -2.87 -2.20
N SER A 61 -10.15 -3.92 -1.61
CA SER A 61 -9.98 -4.03 -0.14
C SER A 61 -8.90 -3.11 0.43
N ASN A 62 -8.05 -2.54 -0.42
CA ASN A 62 -6.99 -1.61 -0.04
C ASN A 62 -7.32 -0.14 -0.39
N ILE A 63 -8.54 0.12 -0.89
CA ILE A 63 -9.03 1.48 -1.17
C ILE A 63 -10.16 1.77 -0.20
N TYR A 64 -10.01 2.82 0.60
CA TYR A 64 -10.88 3.15 1.72
C TYR A 64 -11.63 4.44 1.47
N LEU A 65 -12.92 4.48 1.82
CA LEU A 65 -13.69 5.72 1.77
C LEU A 65 -13.23 6.71 2.84
N SER A 66 -13.23 7.99 2.53
CA SER A 66 -13.06 9.04 3.53
C SER A 66 -14.25 9.07 4.51
N LEU A 67 -14.03 9.57 5.73
CA LEU A 67 -15.10 9.69 6.73
C LEU A 67 -16.24 10.63 6.27
N ASP A 68 -15.95 11.65 5.46
CA ASP A 68 -16.95 12.53 4.86
C ASP A 68 -17.66 11.93 3.63
N ARG A 69 -17.22 10.74 3.18
CA ARG A 69 -17.77 9.96 2.06
C ARG A 69 -17.73 10.71 0.73
N ARG A 70 -16.75 11.60 0.52
CA ARG A 70 -16.59 12.39 -0.71
C ARG A 70 -15.33 12.04 -1.50
N SER A 71 -14.47 11.20 -0.96
CA SER A 71 -13.25 10.73 -1.60
C SER A 71 -12.91 9.32 -1.15
N CYS A 72 -11.89 8.74 -1.78
CA CYS A 72 -11.24 7.54 -1.29
C CYS A 72 -9.73 7.70 -1.16
N LYS A 73 -9.11 6.79 -0.40
CA LYS A 73 -7.68 6.78 -0.11
C LYS A 73 -7.13 5.37 -0.34
N LEU A 74 -6.05 5.28 -1.10
CA LEU A 74 -5.27 4.05 -1.23
C LEU A 74 -4.47 3.84 0.06
N GLY A 75 -4.53 2.63 0.61
CA GLY A 75 -3.84 2.23 1.83
C GLY A 75 -3.25 0.83 1.73
N ASP A 76 -2.71 0.34 2.84
CA ASP A 76 -1.95 -0.92 2.94
C ASP A 76 -0.69 -0.97 2.05
N PHE A 77 0.37 -0.33 2.56
CA PHE A 77 1.69 -0.30 1.93
C PHE A 77 2.57 -1.49 2.34
N GLY A 78 1.98 -2.60 2.83
CA GLY A 78 2.74 -3.75 3.33
C GLY A 78 3.65 -4.41 2.29
N LEU A 79 3.31 -4.27 1.00
CA LEU A 79 4.07 -4.77 -0.14
C LEU A 79 4.77 -3.67 -0.95
N ALA A 80 4.69 -2.42 -0.50
CA ALA A 80 5.23 -1.31 -1.27
C ALA A 80 6.76 -1.36 -1.32
N ILE A 81 7.33 -1.07 -2.49
CA ILE A 81 8.78 -1.09 -2.71
C ILE A 81 9.27 0.20 -3.35
N ASN A 82 10.52 0.55 -3.06
CA ASN A 82 11.22 1.64 -3.73
C ASN A 82 12.08 1.08 -4.88
N LEU A 83 11.79 1.46 -6.11
CA LEU A 83 12.47 1.01 -7.34
C LEU A 83 13.99 1.23 -7.29
N LYS A 84 14.47 2.27 -6.60
CA LYS A 84 15.91 2.57 -6.46
C LYS A 84 16.62 1.66 -5.46
N LYS A 85 15.88 0.94 -4.60
CA LYS A 85 16.43 0.14 -3.49
C LYS A 85 16.14 -1.36 -3.61
N VAL A 86 15.55 -1.82 -4.72
CA VAL A 86 15.06 -3.20 -4.85
C VAL A 86 16.20 -4.22 -4.81
N ALA A 87 16.18 -5.10 -3.81
CA ALA A 87 16.81 -6.41 -3.86
C ALA A 87 15.82 -7.41 -4.47
N ALA A 88 16.33 -8.38 -5.23
CA ALA A 88 15.65 -9.15 -6.27
C ALA A 88 14.46 -10.07 -5.87
N ASP A 89 13.88 -9.96 -4.68
CA ASP A 89 12.88 -10.91 -4.15
C ASP A 89 11.46 -10.32 -4.06
N TRP A 90 10.90 -9.89 -5.19
CA TRP A 90 9.55 -9.31 -5.28
C TRP A 90 8.51 -10.27 -5.91
N ALA A 91 8.96 -11.40 -6.47
CA ALA A 91 8.17 -12.22 -7.42
C ALA A 91 7.06 -13.08 -6.79
N ASP A 92 6.98 -13.20 -5.46
CA ASP A 92 6.05 -14.12 -4.79
C ASP A 92 4.99 -13.43 -3.90
N ASP A 93 5.03 -12.11 -3.79
CA ASP A 93 4.13 -11.33 -2.94
C ASP A 93 3.13 -10.51 -3.78
N GLY A 94 1.88 -10.41 -3.28
CA GLY A 94 0.78 -9.67 -3.94
C GLY A 94 -0.45 -10.53 -4.22
N ASP A 95 -1.61 -9.89 -4.38
CA ASP A 95 -2.84 -10.58 -4.73
C ASP A 95 -2.83 -11.02 -6.21
N LYS A 96 -2.79 -12.33 -6.43
CA LYS A 96 -2.69 -12.93 -7.76
C LYS A 96 -3.87 -12.60 -8.67
N ASN A 97 -4.99 -12.12 -8.14
CA ASN A 97 -6.17 -11.76 -8.92
C ASN A 97 -6.03 -10.39 -9.59
N TYR A 98 -5.22 -9.49 -9.02
CA TYR A 98 -4.96 -8.15 -9.54
C TYR A 98 -3.55 -7.99 -10.12
N MET A 99 -2.70 -9.00 -9.91
CA MET A 99 -1.31 -9.03 -10.37
C MET A 99 -1.18 -8.95 -11.89
N ALA A 100 -0.32 -8.03 -12.33
CA ALA A 100 -0.01 -7.84 -13.74
C ALA A 100 0.74 -9.06 -14.34
N PRO A 101 0.44 -9.44 -15.59
CA PRO A 101 0.95 -10.68 -16.19
C PRO A 101 2.48 -10.71 -16.35
N GLU A 102 3.11 -9.54 -16.52
CA GLU A 102 4.57 -9.43 -16.68
C GLU A 102 5.34 -9.76 -15.39
N LEU A 103 4.71 -9.61 -14.20
CA LEU A 103 5.37 -9.85 -12.91
C LEU A 103 5.79 -11.32 -12.72
N LEU A 104 5.30 -12.24 -13.54
CA LEU A 104 5.77 -13.62 -13.50
C LEU A 104 7.19 -13.79 -14.06
N ASN A 105 7.64 -12.85 -14.90
CA ASN A 105 8.87 -13.00 -15.68
C ASN A 105 9.79 -11.77 -15.61
N GLU A 106 9.26 -10.59 -15.29
CA GLU A 106 9.95 -9.30 -15.40
C GLU A 106 9.85 -8.49 -14.11
N SER A 107 10.88 -7.68 -13.83
CA SER A 107 10.88 -6.79 -12.67
C SER A 107 9.70 -5.82 -12.66
N PRO A 108 9.15 -5.52 -11.48
CA PRO A 108 7.96 -4.69 -11.36
C PRO A 108 8.28 -3.28 -11.81
N THR A 109 7.33 -2.68 -12.50
CA THR A 109 7.36 -1.29 -12.93
C THR A 109 6.08 -0.61 -12.48
N THR A 110 6.01 0.71 -12.63
CA THR A 110 4.79 1.48 -12.35
C THR A 110 3.59 0.99 -13.15
N ALA A 111 3.81 0.42 -14.34
CA ALA A 111 2.78 -0.18 -15.17
C ALA A 111 2.07 -1.38 -14.52
N ALA A 112 2.69 -2.03 -13.53
CA ALA A 112 2.07 -3.13 -12.80
C ALA A 112 0.91 -2.63 -11.92
N ASP A 113 1.12 -1.54 -11.16
CA ASP A 113 0.06 -0.90 -10.38
C ASP A 113 -1.07 -0.39 -11.28
N MET A 114 -0.72 0.13 -12.47
CA MET A 114 -1.72 0.59 -13.45
C MET A 114 -2.62 -0.55 -13.94
N PHE A 115 -2.07 -1.74 -14.14
CA PHE A 115 -2.86 -2.92 -14.49
C PHE A 115 -3.77 -3.37 -13.34
N SER A 116 -3.24 -3.40 -12.12
CA SER A 116 -4.02 -3.71 -10.91
C SER A 116 -5.18 -2.71 -10.70
N LEU A 117 -4.96 -1.42 -11.00
CA LEU A 117 -6.03 -0.41 -11.05
C LEU A 117 -7.08 -0.75 -12.13
N GLY A 118 -6.67 -1.20 -13.31
CA GLY A 118 -7.59 -1.63 -14.37
C GLY A 118 -8.52 -2.76 -13.91
N ILE A 119 -7.98 -3.79 -13.24
CA ILE A 119 -8.79 -4.90 -12.71
C ILE A 119 -9.70 -4.40 -11.58
N THR A 120 -9.18 -3.57 -10.69
CA THR A 120 -9.93 -2.94 -9.60
C THR A 120 -11.14 -2.19 -10.13
N MET A 121 -10.97 -1.34 -11.14
CA MET A 121 -12.08 -0.59 -11.74
C MET A 121 -13.04 -1.49 -12.52
N LEU A 122 -12.55 -2.54 -13.18
CA LEU A 122 -13.42 -3.52 -13.83
C LEU A 122 -14.33 -4.23 -12.83
N GLU A 123 -13.79 -4.64 -11.68
CA GLU A 123 -14.55 -5.25 -10.59
C GLU A 123 -15.56 -4.27 -9.99
N LEU A 124 -15.11 -3.07 -9.64
CA LEU A 124 -15.96 -2.07 -9.00
C LEU A 124 -17.11 -1.61 -9.87
N SER A 125 -16.92 -1.56 -11.20
CA SER A 125 -17.92 -1.04 -12.13
C SER A 125 -18.83 -2.11 -12.75
N THR A 126 -18.62 -3.40 -12.46
CA THR A 126 -19.38 -4.50 -13.10
C THR A 126 -19.68 -5.64 -12.13
N ASP A 127 -20.58 -6.55 -12.49
CA ASP A 127 -20.84 -7.80 -11.75
C ASP A 127 -19.86 -8.93 -12.09
N ILE A 128 -18.67 -8.60 -12.59
CA ILE A 128 -17.67 -9.63 -12.89
C ILE A 128 -17.18 -10.29 -11.60
N ASP A 129 -16.98 -11.60 -11.67
CA ASP A 129 -16.18 -12.35 -10.71
C ASP A 129 -14.75 -12.41 -11.26
N VAL A 130 -13.85 -11.64 -10.65
CA VAL A 130 -12.44 -11.54 -11.04
C VAL A 130 -11.72 -12.87 -10.86
N GLU A 131 -12.00 -13.62 -9.79
CA GLU A 131 -11.35 -14.90 -9.52
C GLU A 131 -11.73 -15.92 -10.59
N SER A 132 -13.04 -16.07 -10.85
CA SER A 132 -13.54 -17.00 -11.87
C SER A 132 -13.08 -16.62 -13.28
N LYS A 133 -12.95 -15.32 -13.60
CA LYS A 133 -12.55 -14.83 -14.93
C LYS A 133 -11.09 -14.43 -15.06
N LYS A 134 -10.26 -14.73 -14.06
CA LYS A 134 -8.85 -14.38 -14.01
C LYS A 134 -8.09 -14.70 -15.30
N LYS A 135 -8.24 -15.91 -15.83
CA LYS A 135 -7.57 -16.33 -17.08
C LYS A 135 -8.00 -15.49 -18.29
N VAL A 136 -9.25 -15.06 -18.35
CA VAL A 136 -9.77 -14.22 -19.44
C VAL A 136 -9.19 -12.83 -19.35
N ILE A 137 -9.13 -12.27 -18.14
CA ILE A 137 -8.56 -10.95 -17.85
C ILE A 137 -7.05 -10.96 -18.16
N GLN A 138 -6.32 -11.96 -17.66
CA GLN A 138 -4.88 -12.14 -17.90
C GLN A 138 -4.50 -12.49 -19.34
N THR A 139 -5.46 -12.83 -20.20
CA THR A 139 -5.22 -13.03 -21.65
C THR A 139 -5.72 -11.87 -22.49
N GLY A 140 -6.27 -10.82 -21.86
CA GLY A 140 -6.82 -9.64 -22.54
C GLY A 140 -8.09 -9.90 -23.34
N LYS A 141 -8.74 -11.08 -23.19
CA LYS A 141 -9.91 -11.48 -23.99
C LYS A 141 -11.23 -11.04 -23.35
N ILE A 142 -11.26 -9.82 -22.80
CA ILE A 142 -12.42 -9.27 -22.10
C ILE A 142 -13.42 -8.75 -23.12
N LEU A 143 -14.64 -9.30 -23.11
CA LEU A 143 -15.68 -8.91 -24.07
C LEU A 143 -16.31 -7.57 -23.65
N ARG A 144 -16.62 -6.70 -24.61
CA ARG A 144 -17.34 -5.44 -24.35
C ARG A 144 -18.66 -5.63 -23.59
N SER A 145 -19.33 -6.77 -23.78
CA SER A 145 -20.56 -7.11 -23.06
C SER A 145 -20.37 -7.24 -21.55
N GLN A 146 -19.14 -7.43 -21.08
CA GLN A 146 -18.81 -7.53 -19.66
C GLN A 146 -18.73 -6.15 -18.98
N PHE A 147 -18.70 -5.06 -19.74
CA PHE A 147 -18.63 -3.68 -19.24
C PHE A 147 -20.02 -3.04 -19.09
N LYS A 148 -21.07 -3.84 -18.93
CA LYS A 148 -22.40 -3.33 -18.66
C LYS A 148 -22.39 -2.60 -17.31
N GLY A 149 -22.77 -1.32 -17.31
CA GLY A 149 -22.80 -0.48 -16.10
C GLY A 149 -21.56 0.41 -15.92
N VAL A 150 -20.53 0.26 -16.77
CA VAL A 150 -19.35 1.13 -16.75
C VAL A 150 -19.71 2.50 -17.34
N ALA A 151 -19.25 3.56 -16.69
CA ALA A 151 -19.44 4.94 -17.12
C ALA A 151 -18.93 5.18 -18.56
N VAL A 152 -19.59 6.09 -19.26
CA VAL A 152 -19.19 6.46 -20.63
C VAL A 152 -17.78 7.05 -20.60
N GLY A 153 -16.92 6.59 -21.51
CA GLY A 153 -15.50 6.97 -21.57
C GLY A 153 -14.60 6.17 -20.63
N LEU A 154 -15.06 5.80 -19.42
CA LEU A 154 -14.27 5.01 -18.47
C LEU A 154 -13.93 3.61 -18.99
N HIS A 155 -14.81 3.03 -19.83
CA HIS A 155 -14.54 1.76 -20.51
C HIS A 155 -13.19 1.76 -21.24
N ASP A 156 -12.92 2.80 -22.04
CA ASP A 156 -11.71 2.85 -22.87
C ASP A 156 -10.46 3.04 -22.02
N GLU A 157 -10.60 3.76 -20.90
CA GLU A 157 -9.56 3.93 -19.89
C GLU A 157 -9.21 2.60 -19.22
N ILE A 158 -10.22 1.86 -18.73
CA ILE A 158 -10.02 0.53 -18.14
C ILE A 158 -9.35 -0.42 -19.15
N MET A 159 -9.80 -0.43 -20.40
CA MET A 159 -9.20 -1.27 -21.44
C MET A 159 -7.74 -0.90 -21.72
N SER A 160 -7.39 0.40 -21.70
CA SER A 160 -6.01 0.84 -21.87
C SER A 160 -5.09 0.40 -20.73
N LEU A 161 -5.62 0.35 -19.49
CA LEU A 161 -4.90 -0.15 -18.32
C LEU A 161 -4.70 -1.67 -18.36
N LEU A 162 -5.65 -2.41 -18.93
CA LEU A 162 -5.60 -3.87 -19.05
C LEU A 162 -4.81 -4.38 -20.26
N ASN A 163 -4.02 -3.50 -20.90
CA ASN A 163 -3.14 -3.90 -21.99
C ASN A 163 -2.12 -4.94 -21.50
N GLN A 164 -1.90 -5.99 -22.29
CA GLN A 164 -0.97 -7.06 -21.94
C GLN A 164 0.49 -6.60 -21.97
N SER A 165 0.80 -5.63 -22.83
CA SER A 165 2.10 -5.00 -22.90
C SER A 165 2.20 -3.87 -21.87
N PRO A 166 3.14 -3.93 -20.90
CA PRO A 166 3.29 -2.89 -19.88
C PRO A 166 3.63 -1.52 -20.47
N LYS A 167 4.33 -1.50 -21.61
CA LYS A 167 4.78 -0.27 -22.30
C LYS A 167 3.64 0.49 -22.97
N ASP A 168 2.55 -0.21 -23.29
CA ASP A 168 1.37 0.36 -23.94
C ASP A 168 0.29 0.77 -22.93
N ARG A 169 0.53 0.54 -21.62
CA ARG A 169 -0.34 1.05 -20.56
C ARG A 169 0.00 2.52 -20.30
N PRO A 170 -1.01 3.39 -20.19
CA PRO A 170 -0.76 4.77 -19.82
C PRO A 170 -0.30 4.87 -18.36
N THR A 171 0.51 5.88 -18.08
CA THR A 171 0.90 6.26 -16.72
C THR A 171 -0.23 7.01 -16.01
N ALA A 172 -0.18 7.07 -14.68
CA ALA A 172 -1.16 7.83 -13.90
C ALA A 172 -1.20 9.32 -14.32
N THR A 173 -0.04 9.94 -14.54
CA THR A 173 0.08 11.33 -15.01
C THR A 173 -0.52 11.54 -16.39
N GLU A 174 -0.28 10.63 -17.34
CA GLU A 174 -0.89 10.71 -18.68
C GLU A 174 -2.42 10.64 -18.61
N LEU A 175 -2.98 9.77 -17.76
CA LEU A 175 -4.42 9.66 -17.59
C LEU A 175 -5.03 10.89 -16.93
N LEU A 176 -4.42 11.40 -15.86
CA LEU A 176 -4.87 12.62 -15.18
C LEU A 176 -4.86 13.81 -16.14
N GLY A 177 -3.82 13.94 -16.97
CA GLY A 177 -3.72 14.99 -17.99
C GLY A 177 -4.71 14.84 -19.15
N ARG A 178 -4.94 13.61 -19.64
CA ARG A 178 -5.82 13.33 -20.78
C ARG A 178 -7.30 13.49 -20.45
N ILE A 179 -7.73 12.91 -19.33
CA ILE A 179 -9.15 12.83 -19.00
C ILE A 179 -9.68 14.22 -18.67
N GLY A 180 -8.87 15.01 -17.95
CA GLY A 180 -9.34 16.23 -17.33
C GLY A 180 -10.46 15.91 -16.34
N PHE A 181 -10.22 16.19 -15.08
CA PHE A 181 -11.28 16.17 -14.09
C PHE A 181 -11.70 17.63 -13.91
N PRO A 182 -12.61 18.18 -14.78
CA PRO A 182 -13.29 19.43 -14.42
C PRO A 182 -13.98 19.22 -13.07
N GLU A 183 -14.52 20.26 -12.43
CA GLU A 183 -15.36 20.10 -11.23
C GLU A 183 -16.61 19.25 -11.54
N ARG A 184 -16.43 17.95 -11.75
CA ARG A 184 -17.46 16.94 -11.82
C ARG A 184 -18.02 16.87 -10.42
N GLN A 185 -19.32 16.62 -10.35
CA GLN A 185 -19.97 16.41 -9.07
C GLN A 185 -19.37 15.15 -8.43
N ARG A 186 -18.46 15.36 -7.47
CA ARG A 186 -17.86 14.29 -6.67
C ARG A 186 -18.97 13.47 -6.04
N ALA A 187 -18.82 12.15 -6.06
CA ALA A 187 -19.81 11.29 -5.45
C ALA A 187 -19.91 11.55 -3.94
N VAL A 188 -21.11 11.37 -3.41
CA VAL A 188 -21.30 11.18 -1.97
C VAL A 188 -21.66 9.71 -1.79
N PHE A 189 -20.70 8.91 -1.33
CA PHE A 189 -20.88 7.47 -1.14
C PHE A 189 -21.93 7.20 -0.06
N LYS A 190 -22.64 6.09 -0.18
CA LYS A 190 -23.63 5.67 0.81
C LYS A 190 -22.94 5.36 2.14
N ASN A 191 -23.64 5.60 3.24
CA ASN A 191 -23.10 5.29 4.55
C ASN A 191 -23.27 3.78 4.79
N LEU A 192 -22.17 3.05 4.79
CA LEU A 192 -22.17 1.69 5.30
C LEU A 192 -22.16 1.80 6.83
N GLU A 193 -23.33 2.05 7.41
CA GLU A 193 -23.54 1.76 8.82
C GLU A 193 -23.14 0.31 9.00
N LYS A 194 -22.25 0.03 9.97
CA LYS A 194 -21.85 -1.34 10.28
C LYS A 194 -23.13 -2.17 10.30
N VAL A 195 -23.31 -3.03 9.30
CA VAL A 195 -24.30 -4.09 9.41
C VAL A 195 -23.81 -4.81 10.66
N THR A 196 -24.54 -4.63 11.76
CA THR A 196 -24.31 -5.44 12.93
C THR A 196 -24.46 -6.84 12.43
N THR A 197 -23.34 -7.52 12.25
CA THR A 197 -23.38 -8.93 11.99
C THR A 197 -24.14 -9.53 13.17
N PRO A 198 -24.90 -10.63 13.02
CA PRO A 198 -25.36 -11.36 14.19
C PRO A 198 -24.21 -11.76 15.14
N LEU A 199 -22.94 -11.63 14.70
CA LEU A 199 -21.72 -11.73 15.50
C LEU A 199 -21.35 -10.47 16.31
N ASP A 200 -22.05 -9.34 16.20
CA ASP A 200 -21.81 -8.15 17.04
C ASP A 200 -22.21 -8.38 18.50
N LYS A 201 -22.80 -9.53 18.83
CA LYS A 201 -22.99 -10.03 20.21
C LYS A 201 -21.89 -10.99 20.68
N ASP A 202 -21.06 -11.50 19.78
CA ASP A 202 -20.06 -12.53 20.05
C ASP A 202 -18.63 -12.12 19.66
N TYR A 203 -18.39 -10.83 19.39
CA TYR A 203 -17.08 -10.28 19.74
C TYR A 203 -17.00 -10.26 21.27
N PHE A 204 -16.67 -11.41 21.84
CA PHE A 204 -15.71 -11.39 22.93
C PHE A 204 -14.59 -10.47 22.44
N LEU A 205 -14.53 -9.26 23.00
CA LEU A 205 -13.26 -8.59 23.20
C LEU A 205 -12.27 -9.70 23.53
N ASP A 206 -11.29 -9.93 22.65
CA ASP A 206 -10.22 -10.88 22.92
C ASP A 206 -9.76 -10.54 24.34
N LYS A 207 -10.09 -11.39 25.31
CA LYS A 207 -9.64 -11.22 26.69
C LYS A 207 -8.12 -11.38 26.77
N ASP A 208 -7.47 -11.77 25.66
CA ASP A 208 -6.03 -11.69 25.46
C ASP A 208 -5.50 -10.24 25.35
N TRP A 209 -6.40 -9.25 25.24
CA TRP A 209 -6.11 -7.82 25.35
C TRP A 209 -6.45 -7.23 26.72
N ASP A 210 -7.03 -8.01 27.63
CA ASP A 210 -7.10 -7.60 29.02
C ASP A 210 -5.69 -7.66 29.62
N PHE A 211 -5.30 -6.54 30.22
CA PHE A 211 -4.17 -6.40 31.12
C PHE A 211 -4.44 -7.23 32.39
N GLU A 212 -4.61 -8.54 32.29
CA GLU A 212 -4.76 -9.42 33.44
C GLU A 212 -3.74 -10.56 33.41
N SER A 213 -2.73 -10.36 34.25
CA SER A 213 -1.78 -11.34 34.81
C SER A 213 -0.83 -12.07 33.85
N GLU A 214 0.45 -11.90 34.17
CA GLU A 214 1.55 -12.76 33.76
C GLU A 214 1.20 -14.25 34.02
N ASP A 215 1.66 -15.14 33.14
CA ASP A 215 1.78 -16.60 33.34
C ASP A 215 0.75 -17.59 32.74
N VAL A 216 0.02 -17.28 31.66
CA VAL A 216 -0.73 -18.33 30.93
C VAL A 216 -0.38 -18.43 29.45
N ILE A 217 0.15 -19.61 29.09
CA ILE A 217 0.61 -19.99 27.75
C ILE A 217 -0.58 -20.46 26.91
N HIS A 218 -0.93 -19.72 25.86
CA HIS A 218 -1.82 -20.21 24.80
C HIS A 218 -1.03 -20.77 23.59
N PRO A 219 -1.42 -21.94 23.04
CA PRO A 219 -0.78 -22.53 21.87
C PRO A 219 -1.17 -21.77 20.59
N PRO A 220 -0.28 -21.70 19.58
CA PRO A 220 -0.50 -20.87 18.40
C PRO A 220 -1.55 -21.47 17.46
N SER A 221 -2.51 -20.64 17.06
CA SER A 221 -3.37 -20.86 15.90
C SER A 221 -2.50 -20.99 14.64
N LEU A 222 -2.80 -22.04 13.88
CA LEU A 222 -2.02 -22.55 12.76
C LEU A 222 -2.05 -21.59 11.55
N ARG A 223 -1.06 -20.71 11.45
CA ARG A 223 -0.60 -20.21 10.15
C ARG A 223 0.42 -21.20 9.60
N MET A 224 0.06 -21.88 8.52
CA MET A 224 0.81 -22.95 7.86
C MET A 224 2.27 -22.52 7.60
N LYS A 225 3.20 -22.96 8.45
CA LYS A 225 4.64 -22.81 8.25
C LYS A 225 5.08 -23.75 7.14
N ARG A 226 5.58 -23.22 6.02
CA ARG A 226 6.41 -24.02 5.11
C ARG A 226 7.75 -24.28 5.78
N LYS A 227 8.14 -25.55 5.89
CA LYS A 227 9.49 -25.98 6.27
C LYS A 227 10.47 -25.54 5.18
N TYR A 228 11.39 -24.65 5.51
CA TYR A 228 12.65 -24.58 4.79
C TYR A 228 13.61 -25.56 5.50
N ASP A 229 13.90 -26.69 4.86
CA ASP A 229 15.02 -27.54 5.25
C ASP A 229 16.30 -26.77 4.93
N CYS A 230 16.92 -26.20 5.97
CA CYS A 230 18.29 -25.70 5.90
C CYS A 230 19.27 -26.84 6.10
N THR A 231 19.49 -27.63 5.06
CA THR A 231 20.74 -28.37 4.91
C THR A 231 21.19 -28.26 3.46
N VAL A 232 22.44 -27.84 3.29
CA VAL A 232 23.22 -27.73 2.05
C VAL A 232 23.31 -26.29 1.48
N PHE A 233 24.53 -25.74 1.63
CA PHE A 233 25.06 -24.40 1.28
C PHE A 233 24.74 -23.22 2.22
N GLY A 234 25.76 -22.87 3.02
CA GLY A 234 25.74 -21.77 3.99
C GLY A 234 25.76 -20.39 3.34
N MET A 235 24.59 -19.81 3.17
CA MET A 235 24.41 -18.36 3.03
C MET A 235 23.34 -17.92 4.04
N GLN A 236 23.71 -17.05 4.97
CA GLN A 236 22.74 -16.43 5.87
C GLN A 236 21.85 -15.45 5.09
N PRO A 237 20.51 -15.47 5.26
CA PRO A 237 19.65 -14.46 4.68
C PRO A 237 19.90 -13.12 5.38
N VAL A 238 20.57 -12.19 4.68
CA VAL A 238 20.80 -10.83 5.17
C VAL A 238 19.50 -10.03 5.01
N ARG A 239 18.59 -10.13 5.98
CA ARG A 239 17.52 -9.14 6.12
C ARG A 239 18.14 -7.83 6.55
N LYS A 240 18.34 -6.90 5.61
CA LYS A 240 18.71 -5.52 5.94
C LYS A 240 17.49 -4.81 6.52
N ARG A 241 17.47 -4.70 7.84
CA ARG A 241 16.58 -3.86 8.64
C ARG A 241 16.64 -2.42 8.11
N LEU A 242 15.47 -1.78 7.92
CA LEU A 242 15.40 -0.33 7.80
C LEU A 242 15.88 0.26 9.13
N VAL A 243 17.06 0.87 9.13
CA VAL A 243 17.59 1.62 10.26
C VAL A 243 17.13 3.06 10.08
N PHE A 244 16.33 3.56 11.00
CA PHE A 244 16.12 5.00 11.16
C PHE A 244 17.29 5.49 12.00
N ASP A 245 18.01 6.51 11.52
CA ASP A 245 19.10 7.11 12.28
C ASP A 245 18.51 7.65 13.60
N GLU A 246 18.88 7.00 14.71
CA GLU A 246 18.72 7.56 16.04
C GLU A 246 19.64 8.78 16.11
N LEU A 247 19.07 9.99 16.03
CA LEU A 247 19.81 11.19 16.35
C LEU A 247 20.14 11.12 17.85
N GLU A 248 21.45 11.11 18.13
CA GLU A 248 22.02 11.15 19.48
C GLU A 248 21.34 12.24 20.31
N GLU A 249 20.71 11.85 21.41
CA GLU A 249 20.35 12.74 22.50
C GLU A 249 21.65 13.15 23.21
N ASP A 250 22.25 14.27 22.80
CA ASP A 250 23.22 14.96 23.64
C ASP A 250 23.01 16.48 23.60
N GLU A 251 22.75 16.99 24.81
CA GLU A 251 22.82 18.37 25.30
C GLU A 251 21.82 19.43 24.81
N LEU A 252 20.74 19.62 25.58
CA LEU A 252 20.09 20.93 25.74
C LEU A 252 19.84 21.25 27.24
N PRO A 253 20.07 22.50 27.70
CA PRO A 253 20.05 22.86 29.11
C PRO A 253 18.63 23.02 29.66
N SER A 254 18.49 22.76 30.96
CA SER A 254 17.27 22.79 31.78
C SER A 254 16.40 24.06 31.64
N PRO A 255 15.05 23.96 31.70
CA PRO A 255 14.16 25.09 31.55
C PRO A 255 14.06 25.95 32.82
N LYS A 256 14.10 27.27 32.66
CA LYS A 256 13.67 28.21 33.69
C LYS A 256 12.15 28.29 33.71
N VAL A 257 11.61 28.19 34.91
CA VAL A 257 10.19 28.33 35.24
C VAL A 257 9.76 29.78 35.08
N GLU A 258 8.68 30.03 34.33
CA GLU A 258 7.83 31.19 34.59
C GLU A 258 6.37 30.86 34.25
N SER A 259 5.52 31.16 35.22
CA SER A 259 4.10 30.83 35.31
C SER A 259 3.25 31.83 34.52
N THR A 260 2.24 31.35 33.79
CA THR A 260 0.93 32.02 33.74
C THR A 260 -0.15 31.06 33.24
N THR A 261 -1.26 31.08 33.98
CA THR A 261 -2.50 30.32 33.85
C THR A 261 -3.41 30.85 32.75
N VAL A 262 -3.97 29.99 31.87
CA VAL A 262 -5.38 29.95 31.40
C VAL A 262 -5.64 28.58 30.73
N GLY A 263 -6.70 27.85 31.08
CA GLY A 263 -7.16 26.62 30.39
C GLY A 263 -8.43 26.86 29.55
N PRO A 264 -9.22 25.83 29.18
CA PRO A 264 -8.87 24.51 28.66
C PRO A 264 -9.33 24.40 27.19
N ASN A 265 -8.54 23.83 26.27
CA ASN A 265 -9.07 23.31 25.00
C ASN A 265 -8.06 22.39 24.29
N THR A 266 -8.51 21.15 24.05
CA THR A 266 -8.18 20.23 22.94
C THR A 266 -6.73 20.22 22.43
N SER A 267 -5.97 19.21 22.85
CA SER A 267 -4.69 18.82 22.25
C SER A 267 -4.91 18.27 20.83
N VAL A 268 -4.75 19.13 19.83
CA VAL A 268 -4.49 18.73 18.44
C VAL A 268 -2.99 18.89 18.21
N PHE A 269 -2.27 17.78 18.11
CA PHE A 269 -0.86 17.80 17.73
C PHE A 269 -0.77 17.88 16.20
N THR A 270 -0.85 19.09 15.65
CA THR A 270 -0.45 19.36 14.26
C THR A 270 0.97 19.91 14.30
N ARG A 271 1.97 19.10 13.94
CA ARG A 271 3.27 19.65 13.54
C ARG A 271 3.19 20.04 12.08
N ILE A 272 3.24 21.35 11.84
CA ILE A 272 3.45 21.95 10.52
C ILE A 272 4.88 21.61 10.10
N LEU A 273 5.06 21.04 8.91
CA LEU A 273 6.37 20.85 8.29
C LEU A 273 6.76 22.17 7.61
N ASP A 274 7.81 22.81 8.11
CA ASP A 274 8.42 24.00 7.52
C ASP A 274 9.65 23.57 6.70
N PHE A 275 9.70 23.92 5.42
CA PHE A 275 10.79 23.58 4.51
C PHE A 275 11.63 24.82 4.27
N SER A 276 12.70 24.99 5.05
CA SER A 276 13.79 25.92 4.71
C SER A 276 14.96 25.14 4.12
N GLU A 277 15.24 25.36 2.84
CA GLU A 277 16.40 24.85 2.12
C GLU A 277 17.71 25.35 2.74
N SER A 278 18.73 24.49 2.79
CA SER A 278 20.14 24.89 2.88
C SER A 278 21.07 23.79 2.29
N PRO A 279 22.23 24.17 1.72
CA PRO A 279 22.82 23.44 0.59
C PRO A 279 23.87 22.35 0.96
N LEU A 280 24.03 21.44 -0.01
CA LEU A 280 24.96 20.30 -0.08
C LEU A 280 26.42 20.60 0.33
N SER A 281 27.01 19.71 1.14
CA SER A 281 28.46 19.54 1.32
C SER A 281 28.99 18.28 0.59
N PRO A 282 30.20 18.29 0.00
CA PRO A 282 30.67 17.21 -0.89
C PRO A 282 31.28 16.02 -0.12
N PRO A 283 31.39 14.82 -0.75
CA PRO A 283 31.79 13.60 -0.06
C PRO A 283 33.33 13.50 0.15
N ARG A 284 33.74 13.09 1.36
CA ARG A 284 35.14 12.76 1.70
C ARG A 284 35.55 11.41 1.11
N LYS A 285 36.68 11.39 0.40
CA LYS A 285 37.37 10.17 -0.09
C LYS A 285 37.97 9.38 1.08
N LYS A 286 37.73 8.07 1.16
CA LYS A 286 38.52 7.14 1.98
C LYS A 286 39.45 6.32 1.07
N ALA A 287 40.75 6.47 1.28
CA ALA A 287 41.80 5.65 0.69
C ALA A 287 41.80 4.23 1.28
N ARG A 288 41.97 3.20 0.44
CA ARG A 288 42.39 1.86 0.86
C ARG A 288 43.76 1.60 0.26
N GLY A 289 44.77 1.48 1.12
CA GLY A 289 46.08 0.95 0.76
C GLY A 289 45.98 -0.55 0.51
N VAL A 290 46.59 -1.00 -0.58
CA VAL A 290 46.80 -2.41 -0.91
C VAL A 290 48.30 -2.67 -0.75
N GLU A 291 48.66 -3.45 0.27
CA GLU A 291 50.03 -3.94 0.46
C GLU A 291 50.16 -5.27 -0.31
N LEU A 292 50.96 -5.26 -1.38
CA LEU A 292 51.36 -6.46 -2.12
C LEU A 292 52.60 -7.06 -1.43
N ARG A 293 52.49 -8.30 -0.94
CA ARG A 293 53.64 -9.12 -0.54
C ARG A 293 54.08 -9.98 -1.72
N GLU A 294 55.24 -9.67 -2.27
CA GLU A 294 55.97 -10.52 -3.21
C GLU A 294 56.57 -11.73 -2.48
N LYS A 295 56.55 -12.91 -3.12
CA LYS A 295 57.31 -14.09 -2.70
C LYS A 295 58.62 -14.15 -3.52
N PRO A 296 59.77 -14.50 -2.90
CA PRO A 296 61.03 -14.63 -3.63
C PRO A 296 61.10 -15.98 -4.35
N SER A 297 61.69 -15.93 -5.54
CA SER A 297 62.12 -17.05 -6.39
C SER A 297 63.36 -17.75 -5.84
N ALA A 298 63.32 -19.09 -5.81
CA ALA A 298 64.48 -19.98 -5.90
C ALA A 298 64.04 -21.25 -6.64
#